data_AF-A0A8J6VXK0-F1
#
_entry.id   AF-A0A8J6VXK0-F1
#
_cell.length_a   1.000
_cell.length_b   1.000
_cell.length_c   1.000
_cell.angle_alpha   90.00
_cell.angle_beta   90.00
_cell.angle_gamma   90.00
#
_symmetry.space_group_name_H-M   'P 1'
#
loop_
_entity.id
_entity.type
_entity.pdbx_description
1 polymer ?
#
loop_
_entity_poly.entity_id
_entity_poly.type
_entity_poly.pdbx_seq_one_letter_code
_entity_poly.pdbx_strand_id
1 'polypeptide(L)'
;MIQSQNVHLNGFGVYLISRAQVAQSHQRRFRRWLSNHRIDVISAHHALVRRSLSGGRQQRLYLSLDTTVVWNCFCIVWVGVVYQGRTVPVAWQVVAQSSSTVRLWMIQRVLRQAARVMPDAVVIVLLAERGFADGKLMKYLKENLG
;
A
#
# COMPACT_ATOMS: atom_id res chain seq x y z
N MET A 1 4.56 -6.54 12.03
CA MET A 1 5.35 -5.39 11.57
C MET A 1 5.03 -4.15 12.40
N ILE A 2 3.77 -3.65 12.45
CA ILE A 2 3.43 -2.46 13.27
C ILE A 2 3.55 -2.73 14.78
N GLN A 3 3.13 -3.90 15.27
CA GLN A 3 3.29 -4.26 16.70
C GLN A 3 4.58 -5.03 17.00
N SER A 4 4.96 -6.00 16.15
CA SER A 4 6.15 -6.82 16.36
C SER A 4 7.49 -6.14 16.04
N GLN A 5 7.47 -5.00 15.34
CA GLN A 5 8.63 -4.31 14.75
C GLN A 5 9.53 -5.16 13.83
N ASN A 6 9.22 -6.44 13.66
CA ASN A 6 9.98 -7.40 12.88
C ASN A 6 9.08 -8.11 11.86
N VAL A 7 9.70 -8.59 10.78
CA VAL A 7 9.05 -9.38 9.72
C VAL A 7 9.13 -10.89 9.97
N HIS A 8 9.82 -11.32 11.03
CA HIS A 8 9.88 -12.72 11.44
C HIS A 8 8.50 -13.23 11.87
N LEU A 9 8.00 -14.27 11.19
CA LEU A 9 6.70 -14.89 11.47
C LEU A 9 6.51 -15.32 12.94
N ASN A 10 7.59 -15.70 13.62
CA ASN A 10 7.55 -16.07 15.03
C ASN A 10 7.19 -14.88 15.93
N GLY A 11 7.65 -13.67 15.57
CA GLY A 11 7.33 -12.44 16.31
C GLY A 11 5.88 -12.01 16.20
N PHE A 12 5.12 -12.53 15.22
CA PHE A 12 3.68 -12.28 15.10
C PHE A 12 2.84 -13.20 15.99
N GLY A 13 3.40 -14.32 16.44
CA GLY A 13 2.68 -15.31 17.25
C GLY A 13 2.13 -14.75 18.57
N VAL A 14 2.78 -13.72 19.11
CA VAL A 14 2.41 -13.05 20.38
C VAL A 14 1.16 -12.17 20.23
N TYR A 15 0.85 -11.72 19.00
CA TYR A 15 -0.27 -10.82 18.71
C TYR A 15 -1.48 -11.53 18.08
N LEU A 16 -1.43 -12.87 17.98
CA LEU A 16 -2.50 -13.66 17.39
C LEU A 16 -3.52 -14.10 18.44
N ILE A 17 -4.78 -13.78 18.19
CA ILE A 17 -5.89 -14.42 18.90
C ILE A 17 -6.10 -15.80 18.28
N SER A 18 -5.70 -16.84 19.00
CA SER A 18 -5.67 -18.22 18.50
C SER A 18 -5.86 -19.22 19.63
N ARG A 19 -6.49 -20.36 19.33
CA ARG A 19 -6.58 -21.51 20.27
C ARG A 19 -5.30 -22.35 20.30
N ALA A 20 -4.38 -22.14 19.34
CA ALA A 20 -3.17 -22.93 19.25
C ALA A 20 -2.18 -22.53 20.35
N GLN A 21 -1.72 -23.52 21.10
CA GLN A 21 -0.81 -23.36 22.25
C GLN A 21 0.68 -23.41 21.84
N VAL A 22 0.98 -23.78 20.60
CA VAL A 22 2.36 -24.03 20.11
C VAL A 22 2.78 -23.00 19.07
N ALA A 23 3.92 -22.34 19.28
CA ALA A 23 4.44 -21.29 18.39
C ALA A 23 4.61 -21.74 16.93
N GLN A 24 5.07 -22.97 16.70
CA GLN A 24 5.19 -23.53 15.35
C GLN A 24 3.84 -23.59 14.59
N SER A 25 2.73 -23.80 15.30
CA SER A 25 1.40 -23.84 14.68
C SER A 25 0.98 -22.48 14.16
N HIS A 26 1.34 -21.39 14.86
CA HIS A 26 1.13 -20.02 14.39
C HIS A 26 1.96 -19.73 13.13
N GLN A 27 3.25 -20.11 13.13
CA GLN A 27 4.13 -19.93 11.97
C GLN A 27 3.61 -20.68 10.74
N ARG A 28 3.19 -21.95 10.90
CA ARG A 28 2.60 -22.75 9.82
C ARG A 28 1.33 -22.11 9.27
N ARG A 29 0.46 -21.58 10.14
CA ARG A 29 -0.77 -20.91 9.75
C ARG A 29 -0.48 -19.65 8.92
N PHE A 30 0.43 -18.80 9.37
CA PHE A 30 0.85 -17.62 8.60
C PHE A 30 1.45 -17.99 7.26
N ARG A 31 2.33 -18.99 7.21
CA ARG A 31 2.91 -19.46 5.94
C ARG A 31 1.84 -19.91 4.96
N ARG A 32 0.90 -20.75 5.42
CA ARG A 32 -0.23 -21.21 4.58
C ARG A 32 -1.08 -20.06 4.09
N TRP A 33 -1.34 -19.06 4.93
CA TRP A 33 -2.11 -17.89 4.55
C TRP A 33 -1.36 -17.04 3.50
N LEU A 34 -0.08 -16.74 3.74
CA LEU A 34 0.76 -15.94 2.83
C LEU A 34 0.99 -16.63 1.48
N SER A 35 1.02 -17.96 1.44
CA SER A 35 1.18 -18.74 0.22
C SER A 35 -0.15 -19.15 -0.44
N ASN A 36 -1.29 -18.70 0.09
CA ASN A 36 -2.60 -19.09 -0.43
C ASN A 36 -3.00 -18.21 -1.61
N HIS A 37 -2.82 -18.72 -2.83
CA HIS A 37 -3.20 -18.05 -4.07
C HIS A 37 -4.69 -17.75 -4.22
N ARG A 38 -5.56 -18.35 -3.39
CA ARG A 38 -7.00 -18.01 -3.35
C ARG A 38 -7.27 -16.69 -2.64
N ILE A 39 -6.27 -16.12 -1.96
CA ILE A 39 -6.38 -14.83 -1.28
C ILE A 39 -5.88 -13.75 -2.24
N ASP A 40 -6.81 -12.97 -2.77
CA ASP A 40 -6.47 -11.73 -3.45
C ASP A 40 -6.14 -10.66 -2.40
N VAL A 41 -4.84 -10.46 -2.18
CA VAL A 41 -4.30 -9.50 -1.22
C VAL A 41 -4.75 -8.08 -1.55
N ILE A 42 -4.85 -7.72 -2.84
CA ILE A 42 -5.23 -6.38 -3.26
C ILE A 42 -6.69 -6.14 -2.93
N SER A 43 -7.58 -7.08 -3.26
CA SER A 43 -9.00 -6.96 -2.93
C SER A 43 -9.26 -6.93 -1.43
N ALA A 44 -8.58 -7.79 -0.65
CA ALA A 44 -8.70 -7.80 0.80
C ALA A 44 -8.22 -6.47 1.43
N HIS A 45 -7.09 -5.94 0.97
CA HIS A 45 -6.57 -4.66 1.43
C HIS A 45 -7.49 -3.49 1.05
N HIS A 46 -7.98 -3.46 -0.19
CA HIS A 46 -8.92 -2.44 -0.65
C HIS A 46 -10.20 -2.39 0.19
N ALA A 47 -10.74 -3.54 0.62
CA ALA A 47 -11.90 -3.58 1.50
C ALA A 47 -11.61 -2.93 2.87
N LEU A 48 -10.42 -3.17 3.43
CA LEU A 48 -9.99 -2.55 4.70
C LEU A 48 -9.80 -1.04 4.54
N VAL A 49 -9.17 -0.59 3.46
CA VAL A 49 -8.95 0.84 3.18
C VAL A 49 -10.28 1.56 3.01
N ARG A 50 -11.19 1.04 2.17
CA ARG A 50 -12.52 1.66 1.95
C ARG A 50 -13.28 1.82 3.27
N ARG A 51 -13.30 0.78 4.10
CA ARG A 51 -13.96 0.83 5.42
C ARG A 51 -13.32 1.86 6.35
N SER A 52 -11.99 2.00 6.29
CA SER A 52 -11.27 2.96 7.13
C SER A 52 -11.50 4.40 6.67
N LEU A 53 -11.68 4.63 5.37
CA LEU A 53 -11.93 5.95 4.79
C LEU A 53 -13.41 6.36 4.85
N SER A 54 -14.35 5.42 4.86
CA SER A 54 -15.80 5.73 4.86
C SER A 54 -16.31 6.42 6.13
N GLY A 55 -15.58 6.33 7.25
CA GLY A 55 -15.95 6.99 8.51
C GLY A 55 -15.37 8.39 8.68
N GLY A 56 -14.54 8.85 7.74
CA GLY A 56 -13.84 10.12 7.84
C GLY A 56 -14.73 11.33 7.56
N ARG A 57 -14.66 12.35 8.42
CA ARG A 57 -15.25 13.69 8.17
C ARG A 57 -14.33 14.62 7.36
N GLN A 58 -13.17 14.12 6.95
CA GLN A 58 -12.15 14.91 6.27
C GLN A 58 -12.64 15.30 4.87
N GLN A 59 -12.72 16.61 4.61
CA GLN A 59 -13.00 17.15 3.27
C GLN A 59 -11.79 17.07 2.33
N ARG A 60 -10.60 16.77 2.88
CA ARG A 60 -9.34 16.68 2.14
C ARG A 60 -8.50 15.51 2.63
N LEU A 61 -7.96 14.74 1.68
CA LEU A 61 -7.01 13.66 1.92
C LEU A 61 -5.70 13.95 1.19
N TYR A 62 -4.60 13.70 1.89
CA TYR A 62 -3.27 13.78 1.31
C TYR A 62 -2.80 12.37 0.98
N LEU A 63 -2.38 12.16 -0.27
CA LEU A 63 -1.77 10.92 -0.72
C LEU A 63 -0.27 11.14 -0.94
N SER A 64 0.58 10.24 -0.48
CA SER A 64 2.00 10.22 -0.81
C SER A 64 2.25 9.21 -1.91
N LEU A 65 2.93 9.61 -2.98
CA LEU A 65 3.48 8.73 -4.02
C LEU A 65 4.98 8.61 -3.80
N ASP A 66 5.47 7.38 -3.70
CA ASP A 66 6.89 7.12 -3.46
C ASP A 66 7.33 5.78 -4.06
N THR A 67 8.65 5.60 -4.16
CA THR A 67 9.32 4.37 -4.58
C THR A 67 10.36 3.96 -3.56
N THR A 68 10.43 2.66 -3.25
CA THR A 68 11.46 2.12 -2.37
C THR A 68 12.11 0.88 -2.98
N VAL A 69 13.43 0.81 -2.92
CA VAL A 69 14.20 -0.36 -3.36
C VAL A 69 14.44 -1.27 -2.15
N VAL A 70 14.09 -2.54 -2.29
CA VAL A 70 14.23 -3.55 -1.26
C VAL A 70 15.16 -4.66 -1.76
N TRP A 71 16.12 -5.02 -0.91
CA TRP A 71 17.15 -6.04 -1.19
C TRP A 71 17.97 -5.82 -2.46
N ASN A 72 18.00 -4.58 -2.98
CA ASN A 72 18.64 -4.25 -4.26
C ASN A 72 18.14 -5.09 -5.46
N CYS A 73 16.95 -5.70 -5.33
CA CYS A 73 16.40 -6.61 -6.34
C CYS A 73 14.95 -6.26 -6.69
N PHE A 74 14.25 -5.55 -5.81
CA PHE A 74 12.87 -5.17 -6.01
C PHE A 74 12.69 -3.67 -5.83
N CYS A 75 11.92 -3.06 -6.72
CA CYS A 75 11.40 -1.71 -6.55
C CYS A 75 9.91 -1.77 -6.30
N ILE A 76 9.48 -1.12 -5.22
CA ILE A 76 8.08 -1.00 -4.85
C ILE A 76 7.65 0.43 -5.18
N VAL A 77 6.69 0.57 -6.07
CA VAL A 77 5.98 1.85 -6.31
C VAL A 77 4.70 1.81 -5.52
N TRP A 78 4.42 2.83 -4.72
CA TRP A 78 3.24 2.80 -3.86
C TRP A 78 2.63 4.17 -3.67
N VAL A 79 1.32 4.16 -3.41
CA VAL A 79 0.54 5.34 -3.02
C VAL A 79 -0.09 5.03 -1.68
N GLY A 80 -0.01 5.97 -0.74
CA GLY A 80 -0.64 5.82 0.57
C GLY A 80 -1.26 7.10 1.11
N VAL A 81 -2.25 6.95 1.98
CA VAL A 81 -2.90 8.06 2.67
C VAL A 81 -2.00 8.53 3.81
N VAL A 82 -1.72 9.83 3.84
CA VAL A 82 -1.03 10.47 4.97
C VAL A 82 -2.04 10.69 6.09
N TYR A 83 -1.79 10.07 7.24
CA TYR A 83 -2.65 10.13 8.42
C TYR A 83 -1.80 10.16 9.69
N GLN A 84 -1.95 11.22 10.49
CA GLN A 84 -1.30 11.38 11.80
C GLN A 84 0.22 11.15 11.77
N GLY A 85 0.92 11.77 10.81
CA GLY A 85 2.37 11.66 10.66
C GLY A 85 2.86 10.31 10.12
N ARG A 86 1.95 9.45 9.65
CA ARG A 86 2.27 8.16 9.02
C ARG A 86 1.63 8.07 7.66
N THR A 87 2.22 7.27 6.79
CA THR A 87 1.61 6.95 5.50
C THR A 87 1.11 5.52 5.51
N VAL A 88 -0.19 5.35 5.28
CA VAL A 88 -0.85 4.05 5.19
C VAL A 88 -0.94 3.67 3.71
N PRO A 89 -0.24 2.62 3.25
CA PRO A 89 -0.29 2.21 1.85
C PRO A 89 -1.73 1.87 1.43
N VAL A 90 -2.13 2.36 0.27
CA VAL A 90 -3.45 2.12 -0.33
C VAL A 90 -3.33 1.18 -1.52
N ALA A 91 -2.33 1.43 -2.36
CA ALA A 91 -2.04 0.64 -3.54
C ALA A 91 -0.53 0.57 -3.74
N TRP A 92 -0.06 -0.53 -4.31
CA TRP A 92 1.36 -0.71 -4.62
C TRP A 92 1.55 -1.68 -5.78
N GLN A 93 2.73 -1.60 -6.39
CA GLN A 93 3.21 -2.58 -7.35
C GLN A 93 4.68 -2.88 -7.06
N VAL A 94 5.03 -4.17 -7.17
CA VAL A 94 6.40 -4.64 -7.01
C VAL A 94 6.96 -5.02 -8.37
N VAL A 95 8.22 -4.65 -8.62
CA VAL A 95 8.91 -4.89 -9.88
C VAL A 95 10.29 -5.42 -9.57
N ALA A 96 10.74 -6.45 -10.29
CA ALA A 96 12.10 -6.97 -10.17
C ALA A 96 13.09 -6.03 -10.88
N GLN A 97 13.68 -5.11 -10.12
CA GLN A 97 14.73 -4.20 -10.56
C GLN A 97 15.48 -3.62 -9.35
N SER A 98 16.73 -3.22 -9.54
CA SER A 98 17.60 -2.62 -8.53
C SER A 98 17.52 -1.08 -8.47
N SER A 99 16.69 -0.46 -9.32
CA SER A 99 16.56 1.00 -9.41
C SER A 99 15.22 1.49 -8.85
N SER A 100 15.23 2.63 -8.17
CA SER A 100 14.02 3.36 -7.76
C SER A 100 13.31 4.03 -8.94
N THR A 101 14.00 4.22 -10.07
CA THR A 101 13.40 4.81 -11.27
C THR A 101 12.35 3.89 -11.86
N VAL A 102 11.14 4.43 -12.03
CA VAL A 102 9.99 3.67 -12.52
C VAL A 102 9.37 4.36 -13.73
N ARG A 103 8.91 3.55 -14.68
CA ARG A 103 8.19 4.04 -15.86
C ARG A 103 6.85 4.64 -15.45
N LEU A 104 6.43 5.70 -16.13
CA LEU A 104 5.16 6.40 -15.87
C LEU A 104 3.95 5.44 -15.82
N TRP A 105 3.87 4.44 -16.69
CA TRP A 105 2.74 3.51 -16.71
C TRP A 105 2.60 2.70 -15.40
N MET A 106 3.70 2.48 -14.65
CA MET A 106 3.65 1.82 -13.34
C MET A 106 3.02 2.74 -12.30
N ILE A 107 3.42 4.01 -12.29
CA ILE A 107 2.81 5.05 -11.45
C ILE A 107 1.31 5.16 -11.76
N GLN A 108 0.94 5.22 -13.05
CA GLN A 108 -0.45 5.27 -13.48
C GLN A 108 -1.28 4.07 -13.00
N ARG A 109 -0.70 2.86 -13.02
CA ARG A 109 -1.37 1.65 -12.51
C ARG A 109 -1.67 1.76 -11.02
N VAL A 110 -0.69 2.16 -10.21
CA VAL A 110 -0.86 2.32 -8.76
C VAL A 110 -1.87 3.44 -8.46
N LEU A 111 -1.82 4.56 -9.18
CA LEU A 111 -2.77 5.66 -9.02
C LEU A 111 -4.21 5.23 -9.35
N ARG A 112 -4.44 4.46 -10.43
CA ARG A 112 -5.78 3.93 -10.75
C ARG A 112 -6.30 2.98 -9.67
N GLN A 113 -5.43 2.16 -9.10
CA GLN A 113 -5.82 1.28 -7.99
C GLN A 113 -6.21 2.10 -6.76
N ALA A 114 -5.43 3.13 -6.42
CA ALA A 114 -5.74 4.02 -5.31
C ALA A 114 -7.06 4.76 -5.52
N ALA A 115 -7.30 5.32 -6.71
CA ALA A 115 -8.53 6.03 -7.03
C ALA A 115 -9.80 5.19 -6.81
N ARG A 116 -9.75 3.88 -7.08
CA ARG A 116 -10.90 2.96 -6.88
C ARG A 116 -11.34 2.80 -5.44
N VAL A 117 -10.51 3.18 -4.47
CA VAL A 117 -10.81 3.03 -3.03
C VAL A 117 -10.93 4.35 -2.31
N MET A 118 -10.72 5.47 -3.01
CA MET A 118 -10.95 6.80 -2.45
C MET A 118 -12.45 7.12 -2.38
N PRO A 119 -12.89 7.90 -1.39
CA PRO A 119 -14.26 8.41 -1.31
C PRO A 119 -14.52 9.51 -2.35
N ASP A 120 -15.73 9.55 -2.92
CA ASP A 120 -16.09 10.44 -4.05
C ASP A 120 -16.16 11.93 -3.68
N ALA A 121 -16.47 12.26 -2.43
CA ALA A 121 -16.75 13.65 -1.98
C ALA A 121 -15.57 14.31 -1.25
N VAL A 122 -14.33 13.93 -1.56
CA VAL A 122 -13.13 14.40 -0.86
C VAL A 122 -12.11 14.96 -1.82
N VAL A 123 -11.56 16.13 -1.48
CA VAL A 123 -10.46 16.72 -2.25
C VAL A 123 -9.19 15.89 -2.01
N ILE A 124 -8.65 15.30 -3.07
CA ILE A 124 -7.41 14.53 -3.02
C ILE A 124 -6.23 15.43 -3.39
N VAL A 125 -5.22 15.50 -2.53
CA VAL A 125 -3.95 16.18 -2.80
C VAL A 125 -2.85 15.13 -2.89
N LEU A 126 -2.29 14.96 -4.08
CA LEU A 126 -1.15 14.07 -4.30
C LEU A 126 0.16 14.80 -3.99
N LEU A 127 0.90 14.27 -3.01
CA LEU A 127 2.24 14.66 -2.63
C LEU A 127 3.22 13.68 -3.28
N ALA A 128 4.22 14.20 -3.96
CA ALA A 128 5.27 13.39 -4.56
C ALA A 128 6.59 14.17 -4.51
N GLU A 129 7.71 13.45 -4.42
CA GLU A 129 9.02 14.07 -4.49
C GLU A 129 9.32 14.66 -5.88
N ARG A 130 10.32 15.53 -5.96
CA ARG A 130 10.75 16.19 -7.22
C ARG A 130 11.07 15.19 -8.34
N GLY A 131 11.53 13.99 -8.00
CA GLY A 131 11.78 12.92 -8.98
C GLY A 131 10.52 12.48 -9.75
N PHE A 132 9.32 12.79 -9.25
CA PHE A 132 8.04 12.53 -9.89
C PHE A 132 7.41 13.77 -10.54
N ALA A 133 8.02 14.95 -10.43
CA ALA A 133 7.53 16.21 -11.02
C ALA A 133 7.77 16.26 -12.54
N ASP A 134 7.32 15.23 -13.26
CA ASP A 134 7.30 15.12 -14.71
C ASP A 134 5.99 15.71 -15.26
N GLY A 135 6.08 16.58 -16.27
CA GLY A 135 4.92 17.14 -16.96
C GLY A 135 3.97 16.07 -17.52
N LYS A 136 4.48 14.89 -17.87
CA LYS A 136 3.64 13.75 -18.31
C LYS A 136 2.78 13.20 -17.17
N LEU A 137 3.30 13.15 -15.94
CA LEU A 137 2.53 12.72 -14.78
C LEU A 137 1.46 13.75 -14.43
N MET A 138 1.80 15.04 -14.43
CA MET A 138 0.84 16.11 -14.18
C MET A 138 -0.29 16.11 -15.21
N LYS A 139 0.04 15.95 -16.50
CA LYS A 139 -0.94 15.83 -17.57
C LYS A 139 -1.88 14.63 -17.33
N TYR A 140 -1.32 13.46 -17.03
CA TYR A 140 -2.11 12.27 -16.73
C TYR A 140 -3.08 12.49 -15.55
N LEU A 141 -2.60 13.07 -14.45
CA LEU A 141 -3.43 13.34 -13.27
C LEU A 141 -4.62 14.23 -13.63
N LYS A 142 -4.38 15.33 -14.35
CA LYS A 142 -5.42 16.29 -14.75
C LYS A 142 -6.45 15.69 -15.72
N GLU A 143 -6.02 14.81 -16.62
CA GLU A 143 -6.90 14.25 -17.66
C GLU A 143 -7.69 13.02 -17.19
N ASN A 144 -7.23 12.30 -16.17
CA ASN A 144 -7.78 10.98 -15.81
C ASN A 144 -8.27 10.86 -14.36
N LEU A 145 -7.80 11.72 -13.46
CA LEU A 145 -8.01 11.56 -12.00
C LEU A 145 -8.33 12.87 -11.28
N GLY A 146 -8.47 13.99 -12.00
CA GLY A 146 -8.73 15.32 -11.46
C GLY A 146 -9.96 15.98 -12.07
#